data_AF-A0A6A6RXI7-F1
#
_entry.id   AF-A0A6A6RXI7-F1
#
_cell.length_a   1.000
_cell.length_b   1.000
_cell.length_c   1.000
_cell.angle_alpha   90.00
_cell.angle_beta   90.00
_cell.angle_gamma   90.00
#
_symmetry.space_group_name_H-M   'P 1'
#
loop_
_entity.id
_entity.type
_entity.pdbx_description
1 polymer ?
#
loop_
_entity_poly.entity_id
_entity_poly.type
_entity_poly.pdbx_seq_one_letter_code
_entity_poly.pdbx_strand_id
1 'polypeptide(L)'
;MFSEDFLERVIVPWVSEWFEFVLYGLVGLSTIFTIILLTLPSQYDPYKDKPMVFKNEEGEEVDTVGKDGEKNPYFRQGRTAQVVVLGDIGRSPRMQYHALSIAKHHGKVYLIGYQESEIHPDIVSHDLIQVVPLAPAPSFLRSSSKLLFPVLAPLKVLWQTWSLYKALGYRTPPARYMLVQNPPSIPTLAIATLVSFWRNTELVIDWHNFGYSILALKLGPNHPLVVISGWYEYFFARLASQHFAVTNAMVRVLRQDYGVHANSLHDRPAALFQPIDSKERAKFLSRLPETAQYAKDLLPSSKTPWKLIVSSTSWTADEDFSILLDALRQYSAQATSNTSLPKILAIITGKGPQKEYYLSKVREMNQRKELLNVVIRTAWLTPEDYALLLAAADLGVSLHMSSSGVDLPMKVVDMFGAGLPVVGWGKFEAWPELVEEDVNGKGFESPEQLAEQLVELFGGKEGLLETLKQGAMEESEDRWDEEWDSVAGKLFKLV
;
A
#
# COMPACT_ATOMS: atom_id res chain seq x y z
N MET A 1 -71.25 22.23 -11.98
CA MET A 1 -70.84 23.59 -11.58
C MET A 1 -70.64 23.55 -10.08
N PHE A 2 -69.39 23.53 -9.60
CA PHE A 2 -69.14 23.58 -8.15
C PHE A 2 -69.65 24.93 -7.62
N SER A 3 -70.29 24.97 -6.44
CA SER A 3 -70.76 26.22 -5.84
C SER A 3 -69.56 27.10 -5.47
N GLU A 4 -69.71 28.43 -5.55
CA GLU A 4 -68.67 29.37 -5.09
C GLU A 4 -68.21 29.06 -3.66
N ASP A 5 -69.14 28.63 -2.80
CA ASP A 5 -68.88 28.25 -1.41
C ASP A 5 -67.96 27.00 -1.28
N PHE A 6 -67.98 26.07 -2.25
CA PHE A 6 -67.06 24.92 -2.28
C PHE A 6 -65.64 25.33 -2.73
N LEU A 7 -65.55 26.24 -3.70
CA LEU A 7 -64.28 26.79 -4.17
C LEU A 7 -63.58 27.60 -3.06
N GLU A 8 -64.31 28.47 -2.37
CA GLU A 8 -63.76 29.30 -1.28
C GLU A 8 -63.40 28.51 -0.02
N ARG A 9 -64.22 27.53 0.41
CA ARG A 9 -63.99 26.84 1.68
C ARG A 9 -62.99 25.68 1.60
N VAL A 10 -62.81 25.08 0.42
CA VAL A 10 -62.03 23.85 0.28
C VAL A 10 -60.82 24.05 -0.63
N ILE A 11 -61.00 24.66 -1.80
CA ILE A 11 -59.92 24.75 -2.79
C ILE A 11 -58.94 25.88 -2.43
N VAL A 12 -59.41 27.05 -2.02
CA VAL A 12 -58.53 28.18 -1.66
C VAL A 12 -57.61 27.88 -0.47
N PRO A 13 -58.09 27.32 0.66
CA PRO A 13 -57.20 26.96 1.78
C PRO A 13 -56.24 25.83 1.41
N TRP A 14 -56.71 24.82 0.67
CA TRP A 14 -55.87 23.71 0.23
C TRP A 14 -54.75 24.15 -0.73
N VAL A 15 -55.06 25.05 -1.68
CA VAL A 15 -54.05 25.65 -2.57
C VAL A 15 -53.10 26.56 -1.78
N SER A 16 -53.59 27.30 -0.78
CA SER A 16 -52.75 28.15 0.08
C SER A 16 -51.78 27.34 0.94
N GLU A 17 -52.25 26.28 1.61
CA GLU A 17 -51.39 25.40 2.41
C GLU A 17 -50.35 24.68 1.53
N TRP A 18 -50.76 24.22 0.34
CA TRP A 18 -49.84 23.61 -0.61
C TRP A 18 -48.82 24.61 -1.15
N PHE A 19 -49.25 25.83 -1.46
CA PHE A 19 -48.38 26.91 -1.91
C PHE A 19 -47.37 27.29 -0.83
N GLU A 20 -47.79 27.41 0.43
CA GLU A 20 -46.90 27.65 1.57
C GLU A 20 -45.88 26.52 1.72
N PHE A 21 -46.30 25.27 1.66
CA PHE A 21 -45.38 24.13 1.76
C PHE A 21 -44.33 24.13 0.64
N VAL A 22 -44.75 24.40 -0.61
CA VAL A 22 -43.85 24.53 -1.76
C VAL A 22 -42.92 25.74 -1.58
N LEU A 23 -43.42 26.87 -1.11
CA LEU A 23 -42.62 28.07 -0.87
C LEU A 23 -41.57 27.85 0.22
N TYR A 24 -41.93 27.26 1.36
CA TYR A 24 -40.98 26.88 2.41
C TYR A 24 -39.93 25.89 1.90
N GLY A 25 -40.35 24.93 1.06
CA GLY A 25 -39.45 24.01 0.38
C GLY A 25 -38.44 24.73 -0.53
N LEU A 26 -38.91 25.65 -1.36
CA LEU A 26 -38.05 26.44 -2.26
C LEU A 26 -37.11 27.38 -1.51
N VAL A 27 -37.59 28.07 -0.47
CA VAL A 27 -36.75 28.94 0.37
C VAL A 27 -35.71 28.09 1.12
N GLY A 28 -36.10 26.93 1.64
CA GLY A 28 -35.18 25.98 2.27
C GLY A 28 -34.09 25.52 1.30
N LEU A 29 -34.45 25.07 0.11
CA LEU A 29 -33.51 24.66 -0.94
C LEU A 29 -32.58 25.81 -1.37
N SER A 30 -33.11 27.02 -1.55
CA SER A 30 -32.33 28.21 -1.91
C SER A 30 -31.35 28.60 -0.80
N THR A 31 -31.78 28.51 0.47
CA THR A 31 -30.94 28.81 1.63
C THR A 31 -29.81 27.79 1.74
N ILE A 32 -30.12 26.49 1.62
CA ILE A 32 -29.11 25.42 1.61
C ILE A 32 -28.13 25.62 0.46
N PHE A 33 -28.62 25.89 -0.76
CA PHE A 33 -27.78 26.15 -1.92
C PHE A 33 -26.85 27.35 -1.70
N THR A 34 -27.38 28.44 -1.12
CA THR A 34 -26.60 29.65 -0.82
C THR A 34 -25.53 29.38 0.23
N ILE A 35 -25.88 28.67 1.31
CA ILE A 35 -24.92 28.27 2.35
C ILE A 35 -23.82 27.40 1.75
N ILE A 36 -24.18 26.42 0.91
CA ILE A 36 -23.21 25.57 0.21
C ILE A 36 -22.28 26.45 -0.61
N LEU A 37 -22.83 27.33 -1.46
CA LEU A 37 -22.06 28.21 -2.35
C LEU A 37 -21.08 29.12 -1.60
N LEU A 38 -21.51 29.71 -0.48
CA LEU A 38 -20.69 30.58 0.35
C LEU A 38 -19.63 29.82 1.17
N THR A 39 -19.84 28.52 1.39
CA THR A 39 -18.93 27.69 2.18
C THR A 39 -18.06 26.79 1.32
N LEU A 40 -18.10 26.90 -0.02
CA LEU A 40 -17.31 26.05 -0.91
C LEU A 40 -15.81 26.17 -0.65
N PRO A 41 -15.05 25.06 -0.80
CA PRO A 41 -13.59 25.10 -0.81
C PRO A 41 -13.06 26.10 -1.84
N SER A 42 -11.97 26.78 -1.50
CA SER A 42 -11.29 27.69 -2.43
C SER A 42 -10.75 26.94 -3.65
N GLN A 43 -10.84 27.58 -4.82
CA GLN A 43 -10.31 27.05 -6.07
C GLN A 43 -8.79 27.24 -6.18
N TYR A 44 -8.15 26.28 -6.85
CA TYR A 44 -6.77 26.36 -7.26
C TYR A 44 -6.61 27.39 -8.37
N ASP A 45 -5.63 28.26 -8.17
CA ASP A 45 -5.24 29.30 -9.11
C ASP A 45 -3.71 29.23 -9.23
N PRO A 46 -3.16 28.83 -10.40
CA PRO A 46 -1.72 28.73 -10.62
C PRO A 46 -0.98 30.01 -10.23
N TYR A 47 -1.57 31.20 -10.44
CA TYR A 47 -0.95 32.48 -10.15
C TYR A 47 -0.85 32.81 -8.66
N LYS A 48 -1.65 32.13 -7.83
CA LYS A 48 -1.64 32.27 -6.36
C LYS A 48 -0.85 31.17 -5.65
N ASP A 49 -0.27 30.24 -6.41
CA ASP A 49 0.55 29.17 -5.85
C ASP A 49 1.90 29.71 -5.38
N LYS A 50 2.05 29.80 -4.05
CA LYS A 50 3.17 30.42 -3.35
C LYS A 50 4.00 29.38 -2.57
N PRO A 51 5.26 29.67 -2.23
CA PRO A 51 6.07 28.82 -1.37
C PRO A 51 5.41 28.59 0.00
N MET A 52 5.83 27.54 0.70
CA MET A 52 5.41 27.35 2.10
C MET A 52 5.97 28.45 2.98
N VAL A 53 5.13 28.96 3.87
CA VAL A 53 5.51 29.92 4.88
C VAL A 53 5.44 29.21 6.22
N PHE A 54 6.59 29.03 6.85
CA PHE A 54 6.67 28.49 8.19
C PHE A 54 6.58 29.63 9.18
N LYS A 55 5.73 29.47 10.19
CA LYS A 55 5.57 30.44 11.27
C LYS A 55 5.99 29.83 12.59
N ASN A 56 6.74 30.58 13.39
CA ASN A 56 7.07 30.18 14.76
C ASN A 56 5.81 30.23 15.66
N GLU A 57 5.96 29.83 16.93
CA GLU A 57 4.89 29.88 17.93
C GLU A 57 4.34 31.31 18.16
N GLU A 58 5.11 32.33 17.79
CA GLU A 58 4.77 33.75 17.89
C GLU A 58 4.13 34.31 16.60
N GLY A 59 4.02 33.50 15.55
CA GLY A 59 3.38 33.85 14.28
C GLY A 59 4.26 34.57 13.26
N GLU A 60 5.55 34.71 13.53
CA GLU A 60 6.56 35.31 12.65
C GLU A 60 7.03 34.32 11.59
N GLU A 61 7.24 34.79 10.36
CA GLU A 61 7.75 33.95 9.27
C GLU A 61 9.22 33.60 9.53
N VAL A 62 9.54 32.31 9.48
CA VAL A 62 10.89 31.79 9.71
C VAL A 62 11.44 31.25 8.39
N ASP A 63 12.63 31.71 8.02
CA ASP A 63 13.40 31.12 6.92
C ASP A 63 13.76 29.67 7.27
N THR A 64 13.45 28.73 6.38
CA THR A 64 13.89 27.34 6.56
C THR A 64 15.22 27.11 5.86
N VAL A 65 16.10 26.35 6.52
CA VAL A 65 17.35 25.88 5.94
C VAL A 65 17.17 24.40 5.67
N GLY A 66 17.13 24.01 4.39
CA GLY A 66 17.02 22.61 4.00
C GLY A 66 18.25 21.80 4.42
N LYS A 67 18.15 20.46 4.40
CA LYS A 67 19.26 19.54 4.72
C LYS A 67 20.54 19.83 3.92
N ASP A 68 20.41 20.39 2.73
CA ASP A 68 21.53 20.71 1.83
C ASP A 68 22.18 22.08 2.13
N GLY A 69 21.73 22.77 3.19
CA GLY A 69 22.20 24.10 3.55
C GLY A 69 21.60 25.23 2.69
N GLU A 70 20.72 24.90 1.73
CA GLU A 70 19.97 25.91 0.97
C GLU A 70 18.94 26.60 1.87
N LYS A 71 19.04 27.93 1.96
CA LYS A 71 18.01 28.78 2.56
C LYS A 71 16.84 28.89 1.59
N ASN A 72 15.64 28.55 2.05
CA ASN A 72 14.38 28.59 1.30
C ASN A 72 14.45 27.72 0.02
N PRO A 73 14.22 26.40 0.13
CA PRO A 73 14.32 25.49 -1.01
C PRO A 73 13.51 26.03 -2.19
N TYR A 74 14.15 26.04 -3.37
CA TYR A 74 13.57 26.61 -4.58
C TYR A 74 12.20 25.99 -4.85
N PHE A 75 11.14 26.79 -4.76
CA PHE A 75 9.77 26.39 -5.07
C PHE A 75 9.43 26.78 -6.51
N ARG A 76 8.86 25.83 -7.26
CA ARG A 76 8.37 26.09 -8.62
C ARG A 76 6.85 26.18 -8.62
N GLN A 77 6.34 27.34 -9.02
CA GLN A 77 4.91 27.60 -9.14
C GLN A 77 4.20 26.56 -10.02
N GLY A 78 2.99 26.14 -9.64
CA GLY A 78 2.23 25.19 -10.44
C GLY A 78 2.53 23.72 -10.14
N ARG A 79 3.20 23.41 -9.02
CA ARG A 79 3.66 22.06 -8.64
C ARG A 79 3.19 21.63 -7.26
N THR A 80 2.06 22.15 -6.81
CA THR A 80 1.46 21.78 -5.52
C THR A 80 0.60 20.54 -5.65
N ALA A 81 0.82 19.55 -4.79
CA ALA A 81 0.07 18.29 -4.76
C ALA A 81 -0.49 17.99 -3.35
N GLN A 82 -1.70 17.44 -3.31
CA GLN A 82 -2.21 16.72 -2.16
C GLN A 82 -1.99 15.23 -2.40
N VAL A 83 -1.25 14.55 -1.52
CA VAL A 83 -1.00 13.11 -1.59
C VAL A 83 -1.83 12.45 -0.47
N VAL A 84 -2.81 11.63 -0.84
CA VAL A 84 -3.89 11.21 0.05
C VAL A 84 -3.93 9.70 0.20
N VAL A 85 -3.89 9.25 1.44
CA VAL A 85 -4.15 7.86 1.82
C VAL A 85 -5.15 7.82 2.96
N LEU A 86 -6.29 7.16 2.77
CA LEU A 86 -7.22 6.87 3.87
C LEU A 86 -6.72 5.64 4.65
N GLY A 87 -5.55 5.80 5.26
CA GLY A 87 -4.78 4.75 5.94
C GLY A 87 -3.66 5.38 6.76
N ASP A 88 -2.91 4.55 7.47
CA ASP A 88 -1.74 5.00 8.24
C ASP A 88 -0.59 5.35 7.30
N ILE A 89 -0.11 6.60 7.35
CA ILE A 89 0.95 7.12 6.49
C ILE A 89 2.22 6.29 6.68
N GLY A 90 2.58 5.96 7.92
CA GLY A 90 3.79 5.19 8.24
C GLY A 90 3.78 3.77 7.66
N ARG A 91 2.61 3.27 7.23
CA ARG A 91 2.44 1.96 6.59
C ARG A 91 2.09 2.04 5.10
N SER A 92 2.26 3.23 4.51
CA SER A 92 1.96 3.50 3.10
C SER A 92 3.23 4.00 2.39
N PRO A 93 4.26 3.15 2.25
CA PRO A 93 5.59 3.55 1.75
C PRO A 93 5.51 4.20 0.37
N ARG A 94 4.75 3.63 -0.57
CA ARG A 94 4.52 4.21 -1.91
C ARG A 94 4.05 5.66 -1.86
N MET A 95 3.10 5.98 -0.98
CA MET A 95 2.58 7.34 -0.86
C MET A 95 3.60 8.31 -0.25
N GLN A 96 4.46 7.80 0.65
CA GLN A 96 5.61 8.56 1.12
C GLN A 96 6.63 8.77 -0.01
N TYR A 97 6.90 7.77 -0.85
CA TYR A 97 7.81 7.91 -1.98
C TYR A 97 7.30 8.89 -3.04
N HIS A 98 6.00 8.87 -3.37
CA HIS A 98 5.39 9.92 -4.19
C HIS A 98 5.61 11.31 -3.60
N ALA A 99 5.39 11.48 -2.29
CA ALA A 99 5.59 12.77 -1.63
C ALA A 99 7.05 13.22 -1.69
N LEU A 100 8.00 12.32 -1.45
CA LEU A 100 9.44 12.60 -1.54
C LEU A 100 9.86 12.95 -2.98
N SER A 101 9.46 12.18 -3.99
CA SER A 101 9.84 12.44 -5.38
C SER A 101 9.25 13.77 -5.88
N ILE A 102 8.00 14.10 -5.52
CA ILE A 102 7.44 15.43 -5.84
C ILE A 102 8.26 16.55 -5.19
N ALA A 103 8.62 16.38 -3.91
CA ALA A 103 9.36 17.37 -3.14
C ALA A 103 10.80 17.55 -3.64
N LYS A 104 11.47 16.45 -4.01
CA LYS A 104 12.79 16.42 -4.66
C LYS A 104 12.80 17.22 -5.96
N HIS A 105 11.68 17.24 -6.68
CA HIS A 105 11.48 18.05 -7.89
C HIS A 105 10.84 19.41 -7.61
N HIS A 106 11.08 19.98 -6.43
CA HIS A 106 10.68 21.33 -6.04
C HIS A 106 9.16 21.55 -5.99
N GLY A 107 8.39 20.46 -5.86
CA GLY A 107 6.94 20.49 -5.67
C GLY A 107 6.56 20.58 -4.20
N LYS A 108 5.45 21.27 -3.91
CA LYS A 108 4.91 21.39 -2.54
C LYS A 108 3.91 20.27 -2.30
N VAL A 109 4.04 19.54 -1.20
CA VAL A 109 3.21 18.38 -0.90
C VAL A 109 2.47 18.54 0.42
N TYR A 110 1.15 18.28 0.39
CA TYR A 110 0.36 18.02 1.58
C TYR A 110 0.08 16.52 1.67
N LEU A 111 0.76 15.84 2.60
CA LEU A 111 0.60 14.39 2.81
C LEU A 111 -0.50 14.13 3.84
N ILE A 112 -1.61 13.56 3.38
CA ILE A 112 -2.87 13.45 4.13
C ILE A 112 -3.16 11.98 4.43
N GLY A 113 -3.32 11.64 5.70
CA GLY A 113 -3.64 10.29 6.16
C GLY A 113 -3.66 10.19 7.68
N TYR A 114 -3.82 8.98 8.23
CA TYR A 114 -3.67 8.77 9.67
C TYR A 114 -2.20 8.75 10.06
N GLN A 115 -1.89 9.24 11.26
CA GLN A 115 -0.55 9.24 11.83
C GLN A 115 -0.56 8.31 13.05
N GLU A 116 -0.49 7.00 12.80
CA GLU A 116 -0.54 5.96 13.86
C GLU A 116 0.82 5.29 14.06
N SER A 117 1.62 5.17 12.99
CA SER A 117 3.00 4.66 13.04
C SER A 117 4.02 5.76 12.71
N GLU A 118 5.30 5.45 12.93
CA GLU A 118 6.41 6.35 12.54
C GLU A 118 6.41 6.61 11.03
N ILE A 119 6.60 7.87 10.67
CA ILE A 119 6.70 8.35 9.29
C ILE A 119 8.18 8.42 8.93
N HIS A 120 8.52 8.17 7.66
CA HIS A 120 9.89 8.21 7.16
C HIS A 120 10.60 9.52 7.58
N PRO A 121 11.82 9.48 8.14
CA PRO A 121 12.51 10.67 8.64
C PRO A 121 12.65 11.77 7.59
N ASP A 122 12.88 11.40 6.33
CA ASP A 122 12.96 12.38 5.24
C ASP A 122 11.64 13.07 4.96
N ILE A 123 10.47 12.46 5.19
CA ILE A 123 9.20 13.17 5.07
C ILE A 123 9.08 14.23 6.17
N VAL A 124 9.38 13.85 7.41
CA VAL A 124 9.19 14.72 8.59
C VAL A 124 10.14 15.91 8.55
N SER A 125 11.32 15.74 7.97
CA SER A 125 12.37 16.77 7.89
C SER A 125 12.36 17.57 6.58
N HIS A 126 11.46 17.30 5.63
CA HIS A 126 11.44 17.99 4.34
C HIS A 126 10.58 19.24 4.35
N ASP A 127 11.18 20.40 4.10
CA ASP A 127 10.52 21.72 4.12
C ASP A 127 9.39 21.87 3.09
N LEU A 128 9.41 21.11 1.99
CA LEU A 128 8.34 21.10 0.99
C LEU A 128 7.22 20.08 1.25
N ILE A 129 7.25 19.36 2.38
CA ILE A 129 6.22 18.38 2.72
C ILE A 129 5.55 18.75 4.05
N GLN A 130 4.24 18.94 4.03
CA GLN A 130 3.44 19.13 5.23
C GLN A 130 2.54 17.91 5.47
N VAL A 131 2.71 17.24 6.61
CA VAL A 131 1.81 16.17 7.05
C VAL A 131 0.53 16.77 7.62
N VAL A 132 -0.62 16.31 7.14
CA VAL A 132 -1.95 16.75 7.57
C VAL A 132 -2.75 15.55 8.07
N PRO A 133 -2.76 15.29 9.39
CA PRO A 133 -3.33 14.06 9.94
C PRO A 133 -4.86 14.07 9.88
N LEU A 134 -5.46 12.95 9.47
CA LEU A 134 -6.90 12.69 9.53
C LEU A 134 -7.34 12.37 10.96
N ALA A 135 -8.57 12.76 11.32
CA ALA A 135 -9.12 12.46 12.62
C ALA A 135 -9.55 10.97 12.68
N PRO A 136 -8.97 10.16 13.57
CA PRO A 136 -9.38 8.76 13.70
C PRO A 136 -10.83 8.68 14.17
N ALA A 137 -11.54 7.64 13.72
CA ALA A 137 -12.90 7.40 14.18
C ALA A 137 -12.92 7.17 15.71
N PRO A 138 -13.95 7.64 16.42
CA PRO A 138 -14.13 7.35 17.84
C PRO A 138 -13.97 5.87 18.17
N SER A 139 -13.41 5.53 19.34
CA SER A 139 -13.10 4.15 19.73
C SER A 139 -14.30 3.20 19.63
N PHE A 140 -15.51 3.68 19.96
CA PHE A 140 -16.74 2.89 19.86
C PHE A 140 -17.11 2.50 18.41
N LEU A 141 -16.72 3.29 17.41
CA LEU A 141 -16.89 2.96 15.98
C LEU A 141 -15.78 2.04 15.44
N ARG A 142 -14.71 1.81 16.21
CA ARG A 142 -13.58 0.95 15.84
C ARG A 142 -13.72 -0.49 16.36
N SER A 143 -14.88 -0.85 16.92
CA SER A 143 -15.14 -2.20 17.43
C SER A 143 -15.12 -3.25 16.31
N SER A 144 -14.52 -4.41 16.61
CA SER A 144 -14.43 -5.58 15.72
C SER A 144 -15.60 -6.57 15.89
N SER A 145 -16.64 -6.19 16.65
CA SER A 145 -17.82 -7.04 16.87
C SER A 145 -18.57 -7.30 15.56
N LYS A 146 -18.60 -8.57 15.13
CA LYS A 146 -19.33 -9.01 13.92
C LYS A 146 -20.83 -8.69 13.98
N LEU A 147 -21.42 -8.68 15.18
CA LEU A 147 -22.84 -8.37 15.38
C LEU A 147 -23.15 -6.88 15.16
N LEU A 148 -22.24 -6.00 15.59
CA LEU A 148 -22.43 -4.54 15.47
C LEU A 148 -21.93 -3.99 14.12
N PHE A 149 -21.19 -4.81 13.36
CA PHE A 149 -20.59 -4.43 12.08
C PHE A 149 -21.57 -3.75 11.10
N PRO A 150 -22.82 -4.24 10.89
CA PRO A 150 -23.75 -3.61 9.95
C PRO A 150 -24.14 -2.17 10.31
N VAL A 151 -24.05 -1.79 11.58
CA VAL A 151 -24.37 -0.44 12.07
C VAL A 151 -23.11 0.42 12.21
N LEU A 152 -22.03 -0.14 12.76
CA LEU A 152 -20.80 0.60 13.01
C LEU A 152 -20.04 0.92 11.72
N ALA A 153 -20.07 0.04 10.71
CA ALA A 153 -19.36 0.27 9.46
C ALA A 153 -19.89 1.50 8.69
N PRO A 154 -21.22 1.67 8.48
CA PRO A 154 -21.75 2.90 7.89
C PRO A 154 -21.42 4.17 8.68
N LEU A 155 -21.53 4.13 10.02
CA LEU A 155 -21.20 5.28 10.87
C LEU A 155 -19.71 5.64 10.77
N LYS A 156 -18.84 4.64 10.71
CA LYS A 156 -17.40 4.82 10.47
C LYS A 156 -17.15 5.47 9.11
N VAL A 157 -17.84 5.01 8.05
CA VAL A 157 -17.74 5.60 6.71
C VAL A 157 -18.19 7.06 6.73
N LEU A 158 -19.28 7.41 7.40
CA LEU A 158 -19.73 8.81 7.54
C LEU A 158 -18.69 9.69 8.23
N TRP A 159 -18.06 9.17 9.30
CA TRP A 159 -16.96 9.86 9.97
C TRP A 159 -15.77 10.08 9.03
N GLN A 160 -15.36 9.04 8.30
CA GLN A 160 -14.26 9.12 7.34
C GLN A 160 -14.57 10.09 6.20
N THR A 161 -15.80 10.09 5.69
CA THR A 161 -16.30 11.05 4.70
C THR A 161 -16.12 12.48 5.19
N TRP A 162 -16.60 12.78 6.41
CA TRP A 162 -16.47 14.11 6.99
C TRP A 162 -15.00 14.50 7.23
N SER A 163 -14.18 13.60 7.79
CA SER A 163 -12.77 13.87 8.06
C SER A 163 -12.00 14.13 6.78
N LEU A 164 -12.24 13.35 5.72
CA LEU A 164 -11.59 13.56 4.42
C LEU A 164 -12.04 14.87 3.80
N TYR A 165 -13.34 15.15 3.77
CA TYR A 165 -13.88 16.38 3.21
C TYR A 165 -13.28 17.62 3.91
N LYS A 166 -13.23 17.61 5.25
CA LYS A 166 -12.61 18.68 6.03
C LYS A 166 -11.12 18.83 5.72
N ALA A 167 -10.38 17.72 5.61
CA ALA A 167 -8.95 17.75 5.37
C ALA A 167 -8.61 18.31 3.97
N LEU A 168 -9.28 17.77 2.94
CA LEU A 168 -9.05 18.12 1.54
C LEU A 168 -9.63 19.51 1.21
N GLY A 169 -10.77 19.88 1.79
CA GLY A 169 -11.50 21.10 1.48
C GLY A 169 -11.09 22.34 2.28
N TYR A 170 -10.53 22.17 3.50
CA TYR A 170 -10.31 23.33 4.40
C TYR A 170 -9.04 23.29 5.25
N ARG A 171 -8.44 22.12 5.50
CA ARG A 171 -7.18 22.04 6.27
C ARG A 171 -5.92 22.12 5.41
N THR A 172 -6.10 22.15 4.11
CA THR A 172 -5.04 22.32 3.13
C THR A 172 -5.42 23.44 2.17
N PRO A 173 -4.44 24.23 1.68
CA PRO A 173 -4.65 25.09 0.53
C PRO A 173 -5.05 24.27 -0.70
N PRO A 174 -5.72 24.88 -1.70
CA PRO A 174 -5.98 24.21 -2.96
C PRO A 174 -4.67 23.84 -3.65
N ALA A 175 -4.64 22.69 -4.29
CA ALA A 175 -3.49 22.13 -4.99
C ALA A 175 -3.80 21.94 -6.47
N ARG A 176 -2.75 21.89 -7.29
CA ARG A 176 -2.89 21.56 -8.72
C ARG A 176 -3.32 20.12 -8.90
N TYR A 177 -2.69 19.22 -8.15
CA TYR A 177 -2.90 17.79 -8.23
C TYR A 177 -3.41 17.24 -6.91
N MET A 178 -4.30 16.26 -6.98
CA MET A 178 -4.67 15.41 -5.85
C MET A 178 -4.38 13.96 -6.25
N LEU A 179 -3.34 13.37 -5.68
CA LEU A 179 -2.97 11.97 -5.87
C LEU A 179 -3.58 11.14 -4.74
N VAL A 180 -4.43 10.17 -5.07
CA VAL A 180 -5.11 9.32 -4.08
C VAL A 180 -4.71 7.86 -4.25
N GLN A 181 -4.43 7.18 -3.13
CA GLN A 181 -4.21 5.74 -3.10
C GLN A 181 -5.55 5.00 -3.15
N ASN A 182 -5.69 4.04 -4.07
CA ASN A 182 -6.76 3.07 -4.05
C ASN A 182 -6.20 1.65 -3.87
N PRO A 183 -6.67 0.87 -2.88
CA PRO A 183 -7.73 1.13 -1.89
C PRO A 183 -7.26 1.87 -0.60
N PRO A 184 -8.17 2.27 0.31
CA PRO A 184 -9.62 2.05 0.29
C PRO A 184 -10.37 3.05 -0.60
N SER A 185 -11.26 2.53 -1.43
CA SER A 185 -12.02 3.29 -2.41
C SER A 185 -13.16 4.08 -1.76
N ILE A 186 -13.86 3.48 -0.79
CA ILE A 186 -14.96 4.11 -0.06
C ILE A 186 -14.46 4.69 1.27
N PRO A 187 -14.74 5.96 1.60
CA PRO A 187 -15.36 7.00 0.77
C PRO A 187 -14.37 7.82 -0.09
N THR A 188 -13.09 7.45 -0.09
CA THR A 188 -11.97 8.21 -0.68
C THR A 188 -12.25 8.73 -2.09
N LEU A 189 -12.63 7.86 -3.03
CA LEU A 189 -12.78 8.25 -4.44
C LEU A 189 -13.92 9.27 -4.63
N ALA A 190 -15.04 9.10 -3.93
CA ALA A 190 -16.16 10.04 -3.99
C ALA A 190 -15.79 11.43 -3.47
N ILE A 191 -15.12 11.48 -2.31
CA ILE A 191 -14.75 12.76 -1.69
C ILE A 191 -13.61 13.43 -2.46
N ALA A 192 -12.63 12.67 -2.94
CA ALA A 192 -11.58 13.19 -3.79
C ALA A 192 -12.15 13.79 -5.08
N THR A 193 -13.04 13.05 -5.77
CA THR A 193 -13.70 13.55 -6.99
C THR A 193 -14.49 14.83 -6.72
N LEU A 194 -15.31 14.84 -5.67
CA LEU A 194 -16.11 15.99 -5.29
C LEU A 194 -15.22 17.21 -5.02
N VAL A 195 -14.25 17.08 -4.12
CA VAL A 195 -13.38 18.19 -3.74
C VAL A 195 -12.52 18.66 -4.91
N SER A 196 -12.00 17.76 -5.73
CA SER A 196 -11.24 18.10 -6.93
C SER A 196 -12.06 18.93 -7.92
N PHE A 197 -13.34 18.59 -8.12
CA PHE A 197 -14.26 19.39 -8.93
C PHE A 197 -14.42 20.81 -8.38
N TRP A 198 -14.73 20.95 -7.08
CA TRP A 198 -14.91 22.28 -6.47
C TRP A 198 -13.64 23.13 -6.47
N ARG A 199 -12.49 22.49 -6.28
CA ARG A 199 -11.20 23.15 -6.20
C ARG A 199 -10.53 23.37 -7.55
N ASN A 200 -11.08 22.89 -8.67
CA ASN A 200 -10.37 22.89 -9.95
C ASN A 200 -8.98 22.22 -9.85
N THR A 201 -8.94 21.06 -9.20
CA THR A 201 -7.74 20.25 -8.97
C THR A 201 -7.77 19.02 -9.86
N GLU A 202 -6.65 18.67 -10.49
CA GLU A 202 -6.53 17.46 -11.30
C GLU A 202 -6.42 16.23 -10.38
N LEU A 203 -7.42 15.34 -10.46
CA LEU A 203 -7.46 14.12 -9.66
C LEU A 203 -6.66 13.01 -10.35
N VAL A 204 -5.71 12.43 -9.63
CA VAL A 204 -4.91 11.29 -10.05
C VAL A 204 -5.18 10.13 -9.10
N ILE A 205 -5.60 8.97 -9.62
CA ILE A 205 -5.79 7.75 -8.81
C ILE A 205 -4.61 6.81 -9.04
N ASP A 206 -3.94 6.43 -7.96
CA ASP A 206 -2.91 5.41 -7.94
C ASP A 206 -3.52 4.07 -7.49
N TRP A 207 -3.64 3.12 -8.42
CA TRP A 207 -4.29 1.83 -8.23
C TRP A 207 -3.28 0.77 -7.79
N HIS A 208 -3.49 0.24 -6.58
CA HIS A 208 -2.69 -0.83 -5.97
C HIS A 208 -3.43 -2.15 -5.94
N ASN A 209 -4.75 -2.07 -5.80
CA ASN A 209 -5.68 -3.18 -5.82
C ASN A 209 -7.08 -2.63 -6.06
N PHE A 210 -8.07 -3.51 -6.17
CA PHE A 210 -9.47 -3.12 -6.18
C PHE A 210 -10.08 -3.28 -4.78
N GLY A 211 -10.77 -2.25 -4.30
CA GLY A 211 -11.45 -2.31 -3.01
C GLY A 211 -12.51 -3.40 -2.96
N TYR A 212 -13.22 -3.64 -4.07
CA TYR A 212 -14.21 -4.71 -4.16
C TYR A 212 -13.58 -6.10 -4.06
N SER A 213 -12.39 -6.34 -4.60
CA SER A 213 -11.72 -7.65 -4.55
C SER A 213 -11.24 -7.96 -3.12
N ILE A 214 -10.70 -6.96 -2.41
CA ILE A 214 -10.37 -7.10 -0.98
C ILE A 214 -11.62 -7.36 -0.15
N LEU A 215 -12.74 -6.69 -0.46
CA LEU A 215 -14.01 -6.93 0.24
C LEU A 215 -14.54 -8.35 -0.02
N ALA A 216 -14.33 -8.89 -1.23
CA ALA A 216 -14.72 -10.25 -1.61
C ALA A 216 -14.04 -11.32 -0.75
N LEU A 217 -12.81 -11.10 -0.28
CA LEU A 217 -12.14 -12.02 0.64
C LEU A 217 -12.92 -12.24 1.95
N LYS A 218 -13.67 -11.22 2.40
CA LYS A 218 -14.45 -11.27 3.65
C LYS A 218 -15.88 -11.73 3.46
N LEU A 219 -16.54 -11.29 2.39
CA LEU A 219 -17.98 -11.48 2.17
C LEU A 219 -18.31 -12.51 1.09
N GLY A 220 -17.32 -12.93 0.30
CA GLY A 220 -17.49 -13.73 -0.90
C GLY A 220 -17.72 -12.86 -2.15
N PRO A 221 -17.28 -13.31 -3.34
CA PRO A 221 -17.32 -12.53 -4.58
C PRO A 221 -18.74 -12.19 -5.05
N ASN A 222 -19.72 -13.04 -4.75
CA ASN A 222 -21.11 -12.86 -5.17
C ASN A 222 -21.94 -11.99 -4.21
N HIS A 223 -21.33 -11.44 -3.15
CA HIS A 223 -22.06 -10.66 -2.15
C HIS A 223 -22.52 -9.31 -2.73
N PRO A 224 -23.77 -8.85 -2.50
CA PRO A 224 -24.28 -7.60 -3.09
C PRO A 224 -23.41 -6.36 -2.81
N LEU A 225 -22.85 -6.24 -1.60
CA LEU A 225 -21.92 -5.15 -1.26
C LEU A 225 -20.63 -5.16 -2.07
N VAL A 226 -20.13 -6.33 -2.48
CA VAL A 226 -18.95 -6.44 -3.34
C VAL A 226 -19.29 -5.92 -4.74
N VAL A 227 -20.44 -6.33 -5.29
CA VAL A 227 -20.93 -5.85 -6.59
C VAL A 227 -21.14 -4.32 -6.57
N ILE A 228 -21.78 -3.79 -5.52
CA ILE A 228 -21.97 -2.34 -5.34
C ILE A 228 -20.62 -1.62 -5.23
N SER A 229 -19.66 -2.17 -4.49
CA SER A 229 -18.30 -1.61 -4.39
C SER A 229 -17.59 -1.59 -5.74
N GLY A 230 -17.77 -2.63 -6.56
CA GLY A 230 -17.22 -2.68 -7.92
C GLY A 230 -17.80 -1.59 -8.81
N TRP A 231 -19.13 -1.41 -8.81
CA TRP A 231 -19.80 -0.32 -9.52
C TRP A 231 -19.38 1.07 -9.02
N TYR A 232 -19.17 1.21 -7.71
CA TYR A 232 -18.67 2.45 -7.11
C TYR A 232 -17.27 2.79 -7.65
N GLU A 233 -16.34 1.84 -7.63
CA GLU A 233 -14.98 2.05 -8.18
C GLU A 233 -15.04 2.33 -9.68
N TYR A 234 -15.85 1.59 -10.43
CA TYR A 234 -16.06 1.80 -11.86
C TYR A 234 -16.50 3.24 -12.18
N PHE A 235 -17.52 3.73 -11.46
CA PHE A 235 -18.06 5.06 -11.67
C PHE A 235 -17.03 6.16 -11.37
N PHE A 236 -16.38 6.11 -10.21
CA PHE A 236 -15.45 7.16 -9.80
C PHE A 236 -14.10 7.12 -10.53
N ALA A 237 -13.67 5.95 -11.00
CA ALA A 237 -12.49 5.86 -11.86
C ALA A 237 -12.63 6.79 -13.08
N ARG A 238 -13.79 6.78 -13.73
CA ARG A 238 -14.05 7.54 -14.96
C ARG A 238 -14.14 9.06 -14.76
N LEU A 239 -14.14 9.52 -13.51
CA LEU A 239 -14.21 10.95 -13.16
C LEU A 239 -12.84 11.53 -12.79
N ALA A 240 -11.82 10.69 -12.60
CA ALA A 240 -10.46 11.15 -12.39
C ALA A 240 -9.83 11.64 -13.69
N SER A 241 -8.87 12.54 -13.57
CA SER A 241 -8.15 13.11 -14.71
C SER A 241 -7.10 12.15 -15.25
N GLN A 242 -6.43 11.42 -14.36
CA GLN A 242 -5.31 10.53 -14.69
C GLN A 242 -5.26 9.32 -13.75
N HIS A 243 -4.55 8.28 -14.18
CA HIS A 243 -4.39 7.04 -13.42
C HIS A 243 -2.97 6.49 -13.49
N PHE A 244 -2.50 5.97 -12.36
CA PHE A 244 -1.35 5.07 -12.26
C PHE A 244 -1.83 3.69 -11.83
N ALA A 245 -1.15 2.63 -12.26
CA ALA A 245 -1.38 1.29 -11.74
C ALA A 245 -0.05 0.58 -11.49
N VAL A 246 0.00 -0.25 -10.45
CA VAL A 246 1.20 -0.98 -10.04
C VAL A 246 1.69 -2.01 -11.08
N THR A 247 0.84 -2.42 -12.01
CA THR A 247 1.10 -3.49 -13.00
C THR A 247 0.48 -3.15 -14.36
N ASN A 248 1.06 -3.71 -15.42
CA ASN A 248 0.51 -3.68 -16.77
C ASN A 248 -0.80 -4.48 -16.86
N ALA A 249 -0.91 -5.59 -16.12
CA ALA A 249 -2.13 -6.37 -15.97
C ALA A 249 -3.30 -5.49 -15.45
N MET A 250 -3.05 -4.69 -14.41
CA MET A 250 -4.05 -3.77 -13.87
C MET A 250 -4.34 -2.62 -14.83
N VAL A 251 -3.35 -2.08 -15.54
CA VAL A 251 -3.58 -1.12 -16.64
C VAL A 251 -4.53 -1.71 -17.69
N ARG A 252 -4.36 -2.98 -18.06
CA ARG A 252 -5.23 -3.65 -19.02
C ARG A 252 -6.66 -3.76 -18.50
N VAL A 253 -6.85 -4.17 -17.24
CA VAL A 253 -8.18 -4.23 -16.58
C VAL A 253 -8.84 -2.84 -16.57
N LEU A 254 -8.11 -1.80 -16.15
CA LEU A 254 -8.61 -0.42 -16.15
C LEU A 254 -9.01 0.04 -17.57
N ARG A 255 -8.25 -0.35 -18.59
CA ARG A 255 -8.58 -0.01 -19.97
C ARG A 255 -9.79 -0.77 -20.50
N GLN A 256 -9.86 -2.09 -20.27
CA GLN A 256 -10.87 -2.96 -20.85
C GLN A 256 -12.21 -2.88 -20.09
N ASP A 257 -12.15 -2.95 -18.77
CA ASP A 257 -13.35 -3.08 -17.94
C ASP A 257 -13.86 -1.73 -17.44
N TYR A 258 -12.96 -0.77 -17.19
CA TYR A 258 -13.31 0.57 -16.70
C TYR A 258 -13.40 1.61 -17.83
N GLY A 259 -12.75 1.36 -18.97
CA GLY A 259 -12.68 2.30 -20.08
C GLY A 259 -11.82 3.53 -19.78
N VAL A 260 -10.83 3.42 -18.88
CA VAL A 260 -9.92 4.50 -18.51
C VAL A 260 -8.48 4.19 -18.93
N HIS A 261 -7.72 5.23 -19.27
CA HIS A 261 -6.30 5.09 -19.57
C HIS A 261 -5.47 5.26 -18.29
N ALA A 262 -4.61 4.30 -18.00
CA ALA A 262 -3.66 4.34 -16.90
C ALA A 262 -2.24 4.14 -17.43
N ASN A 263 -1.26 4.72 -16.73
CA ASN A 263 0.15 4.41 -16.93
C ASN A 263 0.59 3.38 -15.89
N SER A 264 1.36 2.38 -16.32
CA SER A 264 2.05 1.51 -15.36
C SER A 264 3.10 2.34 -14.64
N LEU A 265 3.08 2.27 -13.31
CA LEU A 265 4.10 2.82 -12.44
C LEU A 265 4.42 1.70 -11.46
N HIS A 266 5.44 0.91 -11.78
CA HIS A 266 5.79 -0.24 -10.98
C HIS A 266 6.36 0.19 -9.63
N ASP A 267 6.13 -0.63 -8.60
CA ASP A 267 6.90 -0.44 -7.37
C ASP A 267 8.35 -0.85 -7.60
N ARG A 268 9.23 -0.12 -6.93
CA ARG A 268 10.67 -0.34 -6.93
C ARG A 268 11.20 -0.23 -5.51
N PRO A 269 12.30 -0.93 -5.21
CA PRO A 269 12.84 -0.97 -3.86
C PRO A 269 13.26 0.42 -3.38
N ALA A 270 13.06 0.64 -2.09
CA ALA A 270 13.61 1.80 -1.40
C ALA A 270 15.14 1.74 -1.37
N ALA A 271 15.80 2.89 -1.30
CA ALA A 271 17.27 2.98 -1.24
C ALA A 271 17.90 2.20 -0.07
N LEU A 272 17.14 1.91 0.98
CA LEU A 272 17.58 1.11 2.13
C LEU A 272 17.88 -0.35 1.76
N PHE A 273 17.18 -0.92 0.79
CA PHE A 273 17.38 -2.30 0.36
C PHE A 273 18.54 -2.32 -0.65
N GLN A 274 19.68 -2.85 -0.20
CA GLN A 274 20.90 -2.96 -0.99
C GLN A 274 21.54 -4.34 -0.78
N PRO A 275 22.16 -4.92 -1.83
CA PRO A 275 23.02 -6.07 -1.65
C PRO A 275 24.19 -5.76 -0.72
N ILE A 276 24.66 -6.76 0.02
CA ILE A 276 25.80 -6.63 0.94
C ILE A 276 26.93 -7.59 0.56
N ASP A 277 28.16 -7.24 0.96
CA ASP A 277 29.31 -8.09 0.73
C ASP A 277 29.37 -9.28 1.73
N SER A 278 30.26 -10.24 1.46
CA SER A 278 30.41 -11.44 2.29
C SER A 278 30.87 -11.15 3.72
N LYS A 279 31.62 -10.06 3.95
CA LYS A 279 32.14 -9.68 5.26
C LYS A 279 31.05 -9.04 6.12
N GLU A 280 30.26 -8.15 5.52
CA GLU A 280 29.09 -7.55 6.13
C GLU A 280 28.03 -8.61 6.44
N ARG A 281 27.75 -9.52 5.50
CA ARG A 281 26.90 -10.69 5.74
C ARG A 281 27.35 -11.49 6.96
N ALA A 282 28.64 -11.85 7.04
CA ALA A 282 29.17 -12.62 8.17
C ALA A 282 29.03 -11.87 9.52
N LYS A 283 29.29 -10.56 9.52
CA LYS A 283 29.14 -9.69 10.70
C LYS A 283 27.67 -9.61 11.14
N PHE A 284 26.75 -9.43 10.19
CA PHE A 284 25.32 -9.37 10.46
C PHE A 284 24.80 -10.69 11.05
N LEU A 285 25.10 -11.82 10.40
CA LEU A 285 24.68 -13.15 10.85
C LEU A 285 25.16 -13.46 12.28
N SER A 286 26.34 -12.98 12.65
CA SER A 286 26.89 -13.17 14.00
C SER A 286 26.26 -12.25 15.05
N ARG A 287 25.73 -11.09 14.64
CA ARG A 287 25.13 -10.09 15.52
C ARG A 287 23.65 -10.37 15.79
N LEU A 288 22.90 -10.81 14.78
CA LEU A 288 21.46 -11.01 14.89
C LEU A 288 21.17 -12.25 15.77
N PRO A 289 20.41 -12.13 16.88
CA PRO A 289 20.19 -13.24 17.82
C PRO A 289 19.62 -14.52 17.17
N GLU A 290 18.73 -14.36 16.19
CA GLU A 290 18.05 -15.45 15.50
C GLU A 290 18.99 -16.27 14.60
N THR A 291 20.10 -15.68 14.13
CA THR A 291 21.10 -16.32 13.26
C THR A 291 22.41 -16.63 13.97
N ALA A 292 22.73 -15.96 15.09
CA ALA A 292 24.05 -15.99 15.73
C ALA A 292 24.55 -17.40 16.05
N GLN A 293 23.65 -18.29 16.51
CA GLN A 293 23.98 -19.69 16.80
C GLN A 293 24.43 -20.48 15.55
N TYR A 294 23.91 -20.11 14.38
CA TYR A 294 24.12 -20.80 13.10
C TYR A 294 25.07 -20.04 12.18
N ALA A 295 25.61 -18.90 12.62
CA ALA A 295 26.36 -17.98 11.77
C ALA A 295 27.53 -18.66 11.05
N LYS A 296 28.27 -19.55 11.75
CA LYS A 296 29.38 -20.31 11.16
C LYS A 296 28.92 -21.30 10.09
N ASP A 297 27.76 -21.92 10.30
CA ASP A 297 27.20 -22.93 9.39
C ASP A 297 26.59 -22.31 8.12
N LEU A 298 26.19 -21.04 8.21
CA LEU A 298 25.64 -20.24 7.11
C LEU A 298 26.72 -19.59 6.22
N LEU A 299 27.99 -19.71 6.58
CA LEU A 299 29.09 -19.19 5.75
C LEU A 299 29.40 -20.17 4.60
N PRO A 300 29.81 -19.67 3.42
CA PRO A 300 30.19 -20.51 2.28
C PRO A 300 31.29 -21.53 2.59
N SER A 301 32.12 -21.28 3.61
CA SER A 301 33.22 -22.16 4.04
C SER A 301 32.78 -23.30 4.98
N SER A 302 31.50 -23.39 5.32
CA SER A 302 30.98 -24.42 6.23
C SER A 302 31.11 -25.83 5.64
N LYS A 303 31.53 -26.80 6.47
CA LYS A 303 31.54 -28.23 6.12
C LYS A 303 30.16 -28.88 6.23
N THR A 304 29.25 -28.26 6.97
CA THR A 304 27.85 -28.67 7.13
C THR A 304 27.00 -27.48 6.72
N PRO A 305 26.76 -27.28 5.41
CA PRO A 305 26.14 -26.06 4.93
C PRO A 305 24.71 -25.95 5.45
N TRP A 306 24.37 -24.77 5.97
CA TRP A 306 22.98 -24.37 6.21
C TRP A 306 22.60 -23.31 5.17
N LYS A 307 21.32 -23.23 4.88
CA LYS A 307 20.72 -22.20 4.03
C LYS A 307 19.77 -21.34 4.84
N LEU A 308 19.87 -20.03 4.68
CA LEU A 308 18.98 -19.06 5.31
C LEU A 308 17.86 -18.70 4.33
N ILE A 309 16.62 -18.99 4.71
CA ILE A 309 15.45 -18.48 3.98
C ILE A 309 14.73 -17.44 4.81
N VAL A 310 14.14 -16.44 4.14
CA VAL A 310 13.37 -15.40 4.80
C VAL A 310 11.99 -15.30 4.17
N SER A 311 10.95 -15.23 5.00
CA SER A 311 9.60 -14.91 4.56
C SER A 311 9.07 -13.73 5.36
N SER A 312 8.64 -12.69 4.66
CA SER A 312 7.96 -11.55 5.26
C SER A 312 6.45 -11.73 5.16
N THR A 313 5.74 -11.59 6.28
CA THR A 313 4.29 -11.85 6.34
C THR A 313 3.58 -10.89 7.29
N SER A 314 2.33 -10.54 6.94
CA SER A 314 1.42 -9.81 7.81
C SER A 314 0.69 -10.72 8.80
N TRP A 315 0.88 -12.05 8.76
CA TRP A 315 0.16 -13.04 9.59
C TRP A 315 -1.37 -12.83 9.56
N THR A 316 -1.88 -12.53 8.37
CA THR A 316 -3.29 -12.32 8.08
C THR A 316 -3.86 -13.47 7.26
N ALA A 317 -5.19 -13.60 7.22
CA ALA A 317 -5.85 -14.76 6.62
C ALA A 317 -5.71 -14.85 5.09
N ASP A 318 -5.29 -13.77 4.44
CA ASP A 318 -4.95 -13.67 3.02
C ASP A 318 -3.57 -14.26 2.69
N GLU A 319 -2.74 -14.57 3.68
CA GLU A 319 -1.48 -15.31 3.51
C GLU A 319 -1.59 -16.67 4.20
N ASP A 320 -1.88 -17.72 3.44
CA ASP A 320 -1.97 -19.07 3.96
C ASP A 320 -0.56 -19.64 4.26
N PHE A 321 -0.13 -19.43 5.50
CA PHE A 321 1.17 -19.86 5.97
C PHE A 321 1.29 -21.38 6.12
N SER A 322 0.17 -22.13 6.07
CA SER A 322 0.23 -23.59 6.07
C SER A 322 1.04 -24.12 4.88
N ILE A 323 1.03 -23.41 3.74
CA ILE A 323 1.78 -23.78 2.53
C ILE A 323 3.28 -23.87 2.81
N LEU A 324 3.85 -22.84 3.43
CA LEU A 324 5.29 -22.84 3.76
C LEU A 324 5.61 -23.88 4.85
N LEU A 325 4.75 -24.03 5.87
CA LEU A 325 5.00 -25.03 6.91
C LEU A 325 4.98 -26.46 6.36
N ASP A 326 4.04 -26.78 5.47
CA ASP A 326 3.95 -28.09 4.83
C ASP A 326 5.11 -28.33 3.87
N ALA A 327 5.53 -27.32 3.11
CA ALA A 327 6.70 -27.42 2.25
C ALA A 327 7.99 -27.68 3.05
N LEU A 328 8.19 -26.97 4.17
CA LEU A 328 9.34 -27.16 5.04
C LEU A 328 9.33 -28.54 5.74
N ARG A 329 8.16 -29.04 6.12
CA ARG A 329 8.00 -30.42 6.61
C ARG A 329 8.42 -31.43 5.55
N GLN A 330 7.97 -31.26 4.32
CA GLN A 330 8.31 -32.14 3.20
C GLN A 330 9.82 -32.09 2.89
N TYR A 331 10.39 -30.88 2.81
CA TYR A 331 11.84 -30.68 2.65
C TYR A 331 12.62 -31.39 3.76
N SER A 332 12.21 -31.22 5.03
CA SER A 332 12.88 -31.83 6.19
C SER A 332 12.91 -33.36 6.10
N ALA A 333 11.82 -33.97 5.64
CA ALA A 333 11.76 -35.41 5.41
C ALA A 333 12.73 -35.84 4.29
N GLN A 334 12.76 -35.12 3.16
CA GLN A 334 13.68 -35.41 2.07
C GLN A 334 15.16 -35.24 2.47
N ALA A 335 15.50 -34.19 3.20
CA ALA A 335 16.84 -33.95 3.74
C ALA A 335 17.25 -34.99 4.81
N THR A 336 16.29 -35.69 5.42
CA THR A 336 16.60 -36.83 6.32
C THR A 336 17.07 -38.03 5.52
N SER A 337 16.47 -38.27 4.34
CA SER A 337 16.84 -39.38 3.45
C SER A 337 18.03 -39.05 2.54
N ASN A 338 18.25 -37.78 2.23
CA ASN A 338 19.37 -37.30 1.41
C ASN A 338 20.26 -36.32 2.18
N THR A 339 21.37 -36.83 2.71
CA THR A 339 22.33 -36.04 3.51
C THR A 339 23.15 -35.04 2.71
N SER A 340 23.02 -35.00 1.38
CA SER A 340 23.66 -33.95 0.57
C SER A 340 22.91 -32.61 0.66
N LEU A 341 21.63 -32.63 1.07
CA LEU A 341 20.83 -31.42 1.22
C LEU A 341 21.24 -30.66 2.48
N PRO A 342 21.37 -29.32 2.41
CA PRO A 342 21.68 -28.50 3.57
C PRO A 342 20.50 -28.43 4.54
N LYS A 343 20.79 -28.09 5.79
CA LYS A 343 19.74 -27.72 6.75
C LYS A 343 19.23 -26.32 6.44
N ILE A 344 17.97 -26.04 6.76
CA ILE A 344 17.38 -24.71 6.57
C ILE A 344 17.21 -24.01 7.91
N LEU A 345 17.65 -22.75 7.98
CA LEU A 345 17.19 -21.78 8.97
C LEU A 345 16.15 -20.89 8.27
N ALA A 346 14.90 -20.98 8.68
CA ALA A 346 13.81 -20.14 8.17
C ALA A 346 13.49 -19.02 9.17
N ILE A 347 13.67 -17.77 8.74
CA ILE A 347 13.29 -16.60 9.53
C ILE A 347 12.01 -16.00 8.97
N ILE A 348 11.00 -15.93 9.82
CA ILE A 348 9.68 -15.39 9.47
C ILE A 348 9.51 -14.05 10.18
N THR A 349 9.38 -12.97 9.43
CA THR A 349 9.24 -11.62 9.98
C THR A 349 7.78 -11.20 10.09
N GLY A 350 7.56 -10.00 10.64
CA GLY A 350 6.25 -9.37 10.65
C GLY A 350 5.36 -9.70 11.86
N LYS A 351 4.16 -9.12 11.84
CA LYS A 351 3.20 -9.12 12.94
C LYS A 351 1.78 -9.17 12.42
N GLY A 352 0.96 -9.99 13.05
CA GLY A 352 -0.48 -9.99 12.83
C GLY A 352 -1.21 -11.04 13.65
N PRO A 353 -2.54 -11.12 13.46
CA PRO A 353 -3.43 -11.85 14.36
C PRO A 353 -3.22 -13.36 14.35
N GLN A 354 -2.76 -13.96 13.24
CA GLN A 354 -2.58 -15.41 13.14
C GLN A 354 -1.18 -15.90 13.57
N LYS A 355 -0.29 -15.00 14.00
CA LYS A 355 1.09 -15.36 14.38
C LYS A 355 1.15 -16.49 15.42
N GLU A 356 0.41 -16.35 16.51
CA GLU A 356 0.43 -17.36 17.58
C GLU A 356 -0.18 -18.70 17.15
N TYR A 357 -1.20 -18.66 16.28
CA TYR A 357 -1.78 -19.86 15.71
C TYR A 357 -0.73 -20.68 14.95
N TYR A 358 0.02 -20.07 14.03
CA TYR A 358 1.06 -20.78 13.28
C TYR A 358 2.26 -21.17 14.16
N LEU A 359 2.64 -20.35 15.15
CA LEU A 359 3.68 -20.75 16.10
C LEU A 359 3.29 -21.99 16.91
N SER A 360 2.00 -22.13 17.25
CA SER A 360 1.50 -23.35 17.89
C SER A 360 1.66 -24.58 16.99
N LYS A 361 1.42 -24.43 15.68
CA LYS A 361 1.62 -25.47 14.68
C LYS A 361 3.09 -25.86 14.53
N VAL A 362 3.99 -24.87 14.49
CA VAL A 362 5.44 -25.12 14.48
C VAL A 362 5.88 -25.91 15.71
N ARG A 363 5.34 -25.60 16.90
CA ARG A 363 5.64 -26.37 18.13
C ARG A 363 5.15 -27.82 18.04
N GLU A 364 3.93 -28.03 17.53
CA GLU A 364 3.33 -29.35 17.30
C GLU A 364 4.20 -30.19 16.35
N MET A 365 4.62 -29.61 15.21
CA MET A 365 5.51 -30.27 14.24
C MET A 365 6.87 -30.64 14.84
N ASN A 366 7.48 -29.75 15.64
CA ASN A 366 8.73 -30.04 16.33
C ASN A 366 8.60 -31.23 17.32
N GLN A 367 7.49 -31.29 18.08
CA GLN A 367 7.22 -32.41 19.00
C GLN A 367 7.08 -33.75 18.25
N ARG A 368 6.50 -33.71 17.04
CA ARG A 368 6.40 -34.87 16.14
C ARG A 368 7.69 -35.20 15.39
N LYS A 369 8.76 -34.42 15.59
CA LYS A 369 10.05 -34.56 14.89
C LYS A 369 9.92 -34.42 13.36
N GLU A 370 9.00 -33.57 12.93
CA GLU A 370 8.75 -33.33 11.51
C GLU A 370 9.74 -32.32 10.88
N LEU A 371 10.43 -31.53 11.71
CA LEU A 371 11.33 -30.44 11.29
C LEU A 371 12.81 -30.70 11.67
N LEU A 372 13.27 -31.95 11.63
CA LEU A 372 14.65 -32.32 12.04
C LEU A 372 15.76 -31.59 11.26
N ASN A 373 15.52 -31.22 10.00
CA ASN A 373 16.48 -30.50 9.16
C ASN A 373 16.09 -29.04 8.90
N VAL A 374 15.08 -28.53 9.62
CA VAL A 374 14.57 -27.16 9.46
C VAL A 374 14.41 -26.51 10.83
N VAL A 375 15.03 -25.35 11.02
CA VAL A 375 14.80 -24.52 12.19
C VAL A 375 13.99 -23.30 11.78
N ILE A 376 12.84 -23.11 12.43
CA ILE A 376 11.99 -21.93 12.22
C ILE A 376 12.20 -20.95 13.39
N ARG A 377 12.44 -19.68 13.05
CA ARG A 377 12.53 -18.56 13.99
C ARG A 377 11.65 -17.42 13.51
N THR A 378 11.22 -16.57 14.45
CA THR A 378 10.54 -15.32 14.11
C THR A 378 11.34 -14.15 14.61
N ALA A 379 11.44 -13.10 13.80
CA ALA A 379 12.13 -11.87 14.17
C ALA A 379 11.19 -10.66 14.02
N TRP A 380 11.35 -9.69 14.91
CA TRP A 380 10.77 -8.35 14.77
C TRP A 380 11.92 -7.36 14.75
N LEU A 381 12.14 -6.75 13.59
CA LEU A 381 13.38 -6.03 13.27
C LEU A 381 13.10 -4.55 13.02
N THR A 382 14.13 -3.72 13.18
CA THR A 382 14.10 -2.36 12.64
C THR A 382 14.14 -2.44 11.10
N PRO A 383 13.76 -1.38 10.37
CA PRO A 383 13.85 -1.35 8.91
C PRO A 383 15.26 -1.70 8.41
N GLU A 384 16.31 -1.21 9.07
CA GLU A 384 17.71 -1.43 8.69
C GLU A 384 18.11 -2.90 8.90
N ASP A 385 17.76 -3.48 10.04
CA ASP A 385 18.05 -4.89 10.32
C ASP A 385 17.21 -5.82 9.43
N TYR A 386 16.00 -5.40 9.03
CA TYR A 386 15.20 -6.13 8.05
C TYR A 386 15.87 -6.12 6.66
N ALA A 387 16.32 -4.97 6.17
CA ALA A 387 17.04 -4.88 4.90
C ALA A 387 18.32 -5.74 4.90
N LEU A 388 19.11 -5.68 5.97
CA LEU A 388 20.30 -6.52 6.14
C LEU A 388 19.96 -8.01 6.22
N LEU A 389 18.84 -8.38 6.84
CA LEU A 389 18.38 -9.77 6.85
C LEU A 389 18.05 -10.27 5.45
N LEU A 390 17.34 -9.47 4.64
CA LEU A 390 17.06 -9.83 3.25
C LEU A 390 18.36 -10.01 2.46
N ALA A 391 19.28 -9.06 2.55
CA ALA A 391 20.56 -9.11 1.84
C ALA A 391 21.47 -10.26 2.30
N ALA A 392 21.31 -10.73 3.56
CA ALA A 392 22.08 -11.84 4.10
C ALA A 392 21.49 -13.22 3.78
N ALA A 393 20.22 -13.30 3.37
CA ALA A 393 19.53 -14.56 3.11
C ALA A 393 20.00 -15.22 1.79
N ASP A 394 19.78 -16.53 1.69
CA ASP A 394 20.03 -17.30 0.47
C ASP A 394 18.81 -17.33 -0.46
N LEU A 395 17.59 -17.26 0.08
CA LEU A 395 16.34 -17.27 -0.68
C LEU A 395 15.20 -16.56 0.06
N GLY A 396 14.45 -15.72 -0.66
CA GLY A 396 13.20 -15.13 -0.21
C GLY A 396 12.00 -16.03 -0.51
N VAL A 397 11.02 -16.08 0.39
CA VAL A 397 9.74 -16.78 0.17
C VAL A 397 8.57 -15.82 0.31
N SER A 398 7.85 -15.59 -0.79
CA SER A 398 6.65 -14.75 -0.83
C SER A 398 5.38 -15.58 -0.89
N LEU A 399 4.49 -15.39 0.09
CA LEU A 399 3.17 -16.03 0.13
C LEU A 399 2.05 -15.09 -0.32
N HIS A 400 2.40 -13.95 -0.93
CA HIS A 400 1.42 -12.96 -1.38
C HIS A 400 0.46 -13.59 -2.41
N MET A 401 -0.82 -13.59 -2.08
CA MET A 401 -1.89 -14.00 -2.99
C MET A 401 -2.66 -12.77 -3.45
N SER A 402 -2.71 -12.56 -4.77
CA SER A 402 -3.42 -11.43 -5.34
C SER A 402 -4.94 -11.59 -5.23
N SER A 403 -5.62 -10.68 -4.53
CA SER A 403 -7.08 -10.71 -4.42
C SER A 403 -7.79 -10.39 -5.74
N SER A 404 -7.17 -9.56 -6.57
CA SER A 404 -7.65 -9.16 -7.90
C SER A 404 -7.03 -9.96 -9.04
N GLY A 405 -5.96 -10.70 -8.77
CA GLY A 405 -5.15 -11.39 -9.77
C GLY A 405 -4.14 -10.48 -10.50
N VAL A 406 -4.23 -9.16 -10.29
CA VAL A 406 -3.48 -8.16 -11.07
C VAL A 406 -2.72 -7.16 -10.19
N ASP A 407 -2.65 -7.37 -8.88
CA ASP A 407 -1.76 -6.57 -8.01
C ASP A 407 -0.32 -7.11 -8.01
N LEU A 408 0.62 -6.31 -7.51
CA LEU A 408 2.04 -6.64 -7.45
C LEU A 408 2.41 -7.23 -6.08
N PRO A 409 3.24 -8.29 -5.98
CA PRO A 409 3.69 -8.81 -4.70
C PRO A 409 4.79 -7.91 -4.10
N MET A 410 4.38 -6.81 -3.45
CA MET A 410 5.28 -5.73 -2.99
C MET A 410 6.48 -6.20 -2.14
N LYS A 411 6.33 -7.28 -1.37
CA LYS A 411 7.45 -7.82 -0.56
C LYS A 411 8.60 -8.38 -1.40
N VAL A 412 8.32 -8.84 -2.62
CA VAL A 412 9.35 -9.32 -3.56
C VAL A 412 10.21 -8.16 -4.03
N VAL A 413 9.64 -6.96 -4.17
CA VAL A 413 10.37 -5.74 -4.55
C VAL A 413 11.49 -5.44 -3.54
N ASP A 414 11.21 -5.54 -2.24
CA ASP A 414 12.24 -5.36 -1.18
C ASP A 414 13.33 -6.46 -1.25
N MET A 415 12.94 -7.70 -1.57
CA MET A 415 13.87 -8.83 -1.69
C MET A 415 14.83 -8.61 -2.88
N PHE A 416 14.30 -8.25 -4.05
CA PHE A 416 15.12 -7.90 -5.21
C PHE A 416 15.97 -6.66 -4.98
N GLY A 417 15.46 -5.65 -4.28
CA GLY A 417 16.28 -4.51 -3.87
C GLY A 417 17.54 -4.91 -3.10
N ALA A 418 17.44 -5.96 -2.29
CA ALA A 418 18.55 -6.53 -1.52
C ALA A 418 19.39 -7.58 -2.28
N GLY A 419 19.11 -7.83 -3.58
CA GLY A 419 19.75 -8.87 -4.38
C GLY A 419 19.38 -10.29 -3.97
N LEU A 420 18.23 -10.47 -3.30
CA LEU A 420 17.75 -11.76 -2.80
C LEU A 420 16.81 -12.40 -3.84
N PRO A 421 17.17 -13.55 -4.44
CA PRO A 421 16.25 -14.28 -5.31
C PRO A 421 15.04 -14.80 -4.53
N VAL A 422 13.93 -15.01 -5.24
CA VAL A 422 12.66 -15.38 -4.59
C VAL A 422 12.04 -16.64 -5.14
N VAL A 423 11.35 -17.37 -4.28
CA VAL A 423 10.25 -18.24 -4.68
C VAL A 423 8.95 -17.67 -4.15
N GLY A 424 7.89 -17.66 -4.95
CA GLY A 424 6.62 -17.08 -4.50
C GLY A 424 5.40 -17.72 -5.12
N TRP A 425 4.23 -17.43 -4.56
CA TRP A 425 2.97 -17.91 -5.10
C TRP A 425 2.74 -17.35 -6.51
N GLY A 426 2.96 -18.15 -7.55
CA GLY A 426 3.01 -17.67 -8.94
C GLY A 426 1.66 -17.64 -9.65
N LYS A 427 0.58 -18.07 -8.99
CA LYS A 427 -0.72 -18.30 -9.62
C LYS A 427 -1.57 -17.02 -9.75
N PHE A 428 -1.02 -15.97 -10.34
CA PHE A 428 -1.77 -14.77 -10.71
C PHE A 428 -1.11 -14.04 -11.89
N GLU A 429 -1.90 -13.22 -12.56
CA GLU A 429 -1.55 -12.70 -13.89
C GLU A 429 -0.36 -11.75 -13.87
N ALA A 430 -0.25 -10.91 -12.85
CA ALA A 430 0.83 -9.94 -12.71
C ALA A 430 2.17 -10.56 -12.23
N TRP A 431 2.20 -11.85 -11.88
CA TRP A 431 3.43 -12.52 -11.40
C TRP A 431 4.63 -12.34 -12.35
N PRO A 432 4.48 -12.58 -13.67
CA PRO A 432 5.61 -12.48 -14.61
C PRO A 432 6.11 -11.05 -14.86
N GLU A 433 5.45 -10.03 -14.31
CA GLU A 433 5.92 -8.64 -14.44
C GLU A 433 7.05 -8.29 -13.48
N LEU A 434 7.21 -9.08 -12.41
CA LEU A 434 8.28 -8.91 -11.44
C LEU A 434 9.20 -10.14 -11.43
N VAL A 435 8.63 -11.35 -11.48
CA VAL A 435 9.42 -12.58 -11.39
C VAL A 435 9.48 -13.28 -12.73
N GLU A 436 10.69 -13.37 -13.29
CA GLU A 436 10.98 -14.16 -14.47
C GLU A 436 11.48 -15.55 -14.03
N GLU A 437 10.73 -16.58 -14.45
CA GLU A 437 10.99 -17.98 -14.06
C GLU A 437 12.40 -18.42 -14.44
N ASP A 438 13.11 -18.99 -13.47
CA ASP A 438 14.50 -19.47 -13.62
C ASP A 438 15.54 -18.37 -13.93
N VAL A 439 15.17 -17.09 -13.84
CA VAL A 439 16.07 -15.94 -14.03
C VAL A 439 16.33 -15.18 -12.73
N ASN A 440 15.28 -14.67 -12.08
CA ASN A 440 15.38 -13.92 -10.81
C ASN A 440 14.58 -14.58 -9.67
N GLY A 441 13.66 -15.50 -10.02
CA GLY A 441 12.90 -16.28 -9.06
C GLY A 441 12.11 -17.42 -9.70
N LYS A 442 11.24 -18.05 -8.90
CA LYS A 442 10.32 -19.11 -9.38
C LYS A 442 8.94 -19.02 -8.72
N GLY A 443 7.90 -19.31 -9.50
CA GLY A 443 6.52 -19.42 -9.05
C GLY A 443 6.18 -20.82 -8.52
N PHE A 444 5.39 -20.90 -7.45
CA PHE A 444 4.75 -22.14 -7.00
C PHE A 444 3.23 -21.97 -6.85
N GLU A 445 2.51 -23.08 -6.93
CA GLU A 445 1.06 -23.15 -6.78
C GLU A 445 0.62 -24.19 -5.73
N SER A 446 1.57 -24.87 -5.09
CA SER A 446 1.28 -25.82 -4.01
C SER A 446 2.45 -25.98 -3.03
N PRO A 447 2.19 -26.52 -1.82
CA PRO A 447 3.24 -26.85 -0.86
C PRO A 447 4.25 -27.87 -1.41
N GLU A 448 3.79 -28.83 -2.22
CA GLU A 448 4.63 -29.86 -2.86
C GLU A 448 5.60 -29.22 -3.84
N GLN A 449 5.12 -28.33 -4.71
CA GLN A 449 5.95 -27.63 -5.68
C GLN A 449 6.99 -26.74 -4.98
N LEU A 450 6.61 -26.05 -3.90
CA LEU A 450 7.57 -25.28 -3.09
C LEU A 450 8.64 -26.20 -2.46
N ALA A 451 8.25 -27.37 -1.94
CA ALA A 451 9.22 -28.32 -1.39
C ALA A 451 10.19 -28.84 -2.45
N GLU A 452 9.69 -29.17 -3.65
CA GLU A 452 10.50 -29.60 -4.80
C GLU A 452 11.49 -28.50 -5.22
N GLN A 453 11.04 -27.25 -5.28
CA GLN A 453 11.89 -26.10 -5.60
C GLN A 453 12.99 -25.88 -4.54
N LEU A 454 12.66 -26.00 -3.25
CA LEU A 454 13.68 -25.91 -2.19
C LEU A 454 14.75 -27.01 -2.33
N VAL A 455 14.33 -28.24 -2.68
CA VAL A 455 15.25 -29.35 -2.93
C VAL A 455 16.08 -29.13 -4.19
N GLU A 456 15.49 -28.62 -5.26
CA GLU A 456 16.18 -28.30 -6.51
C GLU A 456 17.26 -27.23 -6.29
N LEU A 457 16.88 -26.10 -5.68
CA LEU A 457 17.74 -24.94 -5.46
C LEU A 457 18.88 -25.23 -4.48
N PHE A 458 18.59 -25.93 -3.39
CA PHE A 458 19.59 -26.23 -2.36
C PHE A 458 20.33 -27.55 -2.58
N GLY A 459 19.82 -28.42 -3.45
CA GLY A 459 20.51 -29.64 -3.90
C GLY A 459 21.61 -29.39 -4.92
N GLY A 460 21.76 -28.14 -5.41
CA GLY A 460 22.87 -27.76 -6.29
C GLY A 460 22.67 -28.15 -7.75
N LYS A 461 21.42 -28.28 -8.22
CA LYS A 461 21.15 -28.52 -9.64
C LYS A 461 21.67 -27.34 -10.47
N GLU A 462 22.64 -27.62 -11.34
CA GLU A 462 23.06 -26.77 -12.47
C GLU A 462 23.37 -25.29 -12.15
N GLY A 463 23.71 -24.95 -10.90
CA GLY A 463 23.97 -23.56 -10.51
C GLY A 463 22.73 -22.66 -10.50
N LEU A 464 21.51 -23.22 -10.54
CA LEU A 464 20.26 -22.47 -10.66
C LEU A 464 20.11 -21.38 -9.60
N LEU A 465 20.45 -21.65 -8.34
CA LEU A 465 20.37 -20.64 -7.27
C LEU A 465 21.30 -19.44 -7.55
N GLU A 466 22.48 -19.66 -8.14
CA GLU A 466 23.39 -18.58 -8.50
C GLU A 466 22.88 -17.80 -9.71
N THR A 467 22.24 -18.48 -10.68
CA THR A 467 21.50 -17.81 -11.77
C THR A 467 20.41 -16.92 -11.22
N LEU A 468 19.54 -17.44 -10.35
CA LEU A 468 18.47 -16.67 -9.70
C LEU A 468 19.04 -15.46 -8.96
N LYS A 469 20.14 -15.67 -8.23
CA LYS A 469 20.79 -14.60 -7.50
C LYS A 469 21.35 -13.52 -8.42
N GLN A 470 21.94 -13.90 -9.55
CA GLN A 470 22.42 -12.94 -10.54
C GLN A 470 21.27 -12.12 -11.13
N GLY A 471 20.14 -12.75 -11.48
CA GLY A 471 18.96 -12.03 -11.94
C GLY A 471 18.40 -11.09 -10.87
N ALA A 472 18.33 -11.52 -9.61
CA ALA A 472 17.92 -10.64 -8.51
C ALA A 472 18.89 -9.47 -8.26
N MET A 473 20.19 -9.65 -8.53
CA MET A 473 21.17 -8.57 -8.47
C MET A 473 20.95 -7.55 -9.61
N GLU A 474 20.58 -7.99 -10.80
CA GLU A 474 20.23 -7.13 -11.93
C GLU A 474 18.94 -6.34 -11.65
N GLU A 475 17.89 -7.00 -11.14
CA GLU A 475 16.66 -6.33 -10.67
C GLU A 475 16.93 -5.31 -9.56
N SER A 476 17.99 -5.50 -8.78
CA SER A 476 18.39 -4.54 -7.75
C SER A 476 18.89 -3.23 -8.35
N GLU A 477 19.23 -3.13 -9.63
CA GLU A 477 19.68 -1.86 -10.22
C GLU A 477 18.51 -0.90 -10.49
N ASP A 478 17.28 -1.42 -10.64
CA ASP A 478 16.09 -0.62 -10.87
C ASP A 478 15.58 0.01 -9.57
N ARG A 479 15.52 1.35 -9.53
CA ARG A 479 15.12 2.10 -8.35
C ARG A 479 13.89 2.97 -8.59
N TRP A 480 13.27 3.37 -7.48
CA TRP A 480 12.02 4.13 -7.48
C TRP A 480 12.12 5.46 -8.19
N ASP A 481 13.19 6.23 -7.98
CA ASP A 481 13.28 7.58 -8.51
C ASP A 481 13.32 7.60 -10.04
N GLU A 482 14.05 6.68 -10.67
CA GLU A 482 14.15 6.56 -12.13
C GLU A 482 12.81 6.12 -12.75
N GLU A 483 12.19 5.09 -12.19
CA GLU A 483 10.86 4.61 -12.60
C GLU A 483 9.83 5.74 -12.47
N TRP A 484 9.85 6.44 -11.32
CA TRP A 484 8.93 7.51 -11.01
C TRP A 484 9.12 8.72 -11.94
N ASP A 485 10.35 9.16 -12.16
CA ASP A 485 10.66 10.29 -13.05
C ASP A 485 10.20 10.00 -14.48
N SER A 486 10.36 8.75 -14.93
CA SER A 486 10.00 8.32 -16.27
C SER A 486 8.48 8.34 -16.54
N VAL A 487 7.65 8.18 -15.50
CA VAL A 487 6.19 8.09 -15.59
C VAL A 487 5.50 9.25 -14.86
N ALA A 488 5.55 9.26 -13.53
CA ALA A 488 4.83 10.22 -12.69
C ALA A 488 5.47 11.62 -12.76
N GLY A 489 6.80 11.71 -12.82
CA GLY A 489 7.53 12.98 -12.99
C GLY A 489 7.09 13.72 -14.25
N LYS A 490 6.94 13.01 -15.38
CA LYS A 490 6.39 13.57 -16.63
C LYS A 490 4.93 13.97 -16.50
N LEU A 491 4.10 13.13 -15.87
CA LEU A 491 2.66 13.40 -15.69
C LEU A 491 2.43 14.69 -14.87
N PHE A 492 3.18 14.85 -13.78
CA PHE A 492 3.11 16.02 -12.92
C PHE A 492 3.91 17.22 -13.47
N LYS A 493 4.58 17.08 -14.62
CA LYS A 493 5.42 18.12 -15.27
C LYS A 493 6.54 18.63 -14.35
N LEU A 494 7.13 17.68 -13.62
CA LEU A 494 8.17 17.92 -12.64
C LEU A 494 9.57 17.76 -13.22
N VAL A 495 9.72 16.79 -14.12
CA VAL A 495 10.95 16.42 -14.84
C VAL A 495 10.96 16.96 -16.27
#